data_AF-A0A5P0YIU8-F1
#
_entry.id   AF-A0A5P0YIU8-F1
#
_cell.length_a   1.000
_cell.length_b   1.000
_cell.length_c   1.000
_cell.angle_alpha   90.00
_cell.angle_beta   90.00
_cell.angle_gamma   90.00
#
_symmetry.space_group_name_H-M   'P 1'
#
loop_
_entity.id
_entity.type
_entity.pdbx_description
1 polymer ?
#
loop_
_entity_poly.entity_id
_entity_poly.type
_entity_poly.pdbx_seq_one_letter_code
_entity_poly.pdbx_strand_id
1 'polypeptide(L)'
;MRDYLNSALGQVDESGKLRDPFDAHNVRRPAQEGAADVGDVHAVPFVLECKNVKRPSVPTFVRQGEIEAVHAGFPFGVAVVKIPRKNVRRGSVHFGVRTWTRVRRSLEMGTREFADRYLFLPSLRGLDTGRWYMTTDLEAFARLLKDVRDRRHAP
;
A
#
# COMPACT_ATOMS: atom_id res chain seq x y z
N MET A 1 -1.16 8.69 7.96
CA MET A 1 -1.40 7.77 6.83
C MET A 1 -2.51 6.80 7.21
N ARG A 2 -2.33 5.97 8.24
CA ARG A 2 -3.40 5.14 8.84
C ARG A 2 -4.74 5.87 8.94
N ASP A 3 -4.78 6.99 9.64
CA ASP A 3 -6.03 7.74 9.89
C ASP A 3 -6.65 8.26 8.59
N TYR A 4 -5.80 8.71 7.66
CA TYR A 4 -6.25 9.12 6.34
C TYR A 4 -6.87 7.95 5.57
N LEU A 5 -6.25 6.77 5.58
CA LEU A 5 -6.78 5.60 4.89
C LEU A 5 -8.10 5.14 5.51
N ASN A 6 -8.20 5.06 6.84
CA ASN A 6 -9.47 4.72 7.50
C ASN A 6 -10.58 5.72 7.15
N SER A 7 -10.26 7.02 7.13
CA SER A 7 -11.20 8.06 6.70
C SER A 7 -11.60 7.91 5.23
N ALA A 8 -10.64 7.74 4.32
CA ALA A 8 -10.89 7.58 2.89
C ALA A 8 -11.69 6.31 2.55
N LEU A 9 -11.58 5.27 3.39
CA LEU A 9 -12.31 4.01 3.24
C LEU A 9 -13.66 4.02 3.97
N GLY A 10 -14.05 5.13 4.59
CA GLY A 10 -15.33 5.26 5.30
C GLY A 10 -15.40 4.50 6.63
N GLN A 11 -14.26 4.08 7.18
CA GLN A 11 -14.21 3.28 8.41
C GLN A 11 -14.31 4.10 9.70
N VAL A 12 -14.32 5.43 9.59
CA VAL A 12 -14.48 6.35 10.73
C VAL A 12 -15.73 7.21 10.60
N ASP A 13 -16.20 7.72 11.73
CA ASP A 13 -17.23 8.74 11.82
C ASP A 13 -16.66 10.16 11.58
N GLU A 14 -17.52 11.18 11.73
CA GLU A 14 -17.16 12.59 11.54
C GLU A 14 -16.12 13.09 12.53
N SER A 15 -15.99 12.43 13.69
CA SER A 15 -14.98 12.74 14.71
C SER A 15 -13.64 11.99 14.49
N GLY A 16 -13.58 11.10 13.49
CA GLY A 16 -12.41 10.27 13.22
C GLY A 16 -12.33 8.99 14.05
N LYS A 17 -13.40 8.64 14.79
CA LYS A 17 -13.46 7.38 15.56
C LYS A 17 -13.90 6.23 14.66
N LEU A 18 -13.31 5.06 14.84
CA LEU A 18 -13.70 3.85 14.09
C LEU A 18 -15.19 3.55 14.31
N ARG A 19 -15.91 3.30 13.21
CA ARG A 19 -17.34 2.93 13.23
C ARG A 19 -17.53 1.56 13.85
N ASP A 20 -16.70 0.60 13.44
CA ASP A 20 -16.59 -0.72 14.05
C ASP A 20 -15.13 -0.98 14.40
N PRO A 21 -14.74 -0.91 15.70
CA PRO A 21 -13.37 -1.19 16.13
C PRO A 21 -12.88 -2.62 15.83
N PHE A 22 -13.79 -3.57 15.63
CA PHE A 22 -13.47 -4.98 15.42
C PHE A 22 -13.44 -5.38 13.93
N ASP A 23 -13.77 -4.48 13.01
CA ASP A 23 -13.66 -4.73 11.58
C ASP A 23 -12.21 -5.07 11.21
N ALA A 24 -12.00 -6.28 10.67
CA ALA A 24 -10.70 -6.78 10.24
C ALA A 24 -10.08 -5.93 9.11
N HIS A 25 -10.87 -5.12 8.42
CA HIS A 25 -10.41 -4.21 7.37
C HIS A 25 -9.89 -2.88 7.91
N ASN A 26 -10.03 -2.60 9.22
CA ASN A 26 -9.45 -1.40 9.83
C ASN A 26 -7.96 -1.31 9.53
N VAL A 27 -7.54 -0.18 8.97
CA VAL A 27 -6.13 0.12 8.78
C VAL A 27 -5.50 0.36 10.14
N ARG A 28 -4.55 -0.49 10.51
CA ARG A 28 -3.99 -0.55 11.86
C ARG A 28 -2.47 -0.61 11.84
N ARG A 29 -1.86 -0.19 12.94
CA ARG A 29 -0.45 -0.51 13.22
C ARG A 29 -0.46 -1.79 14.04
N PRO A 30 0.17 -2.88 13.58
CA PRO A 30 0.32 -4.06 14.43
C PRO A 30 1.18 -3.69 15.65
N ALA A 31 0.99 -4.42 16.76
CA ALA A 31 1.97 -4.40 17.82
C ALA A 31 3.27 -5.04 17.29
N GLN A 32 4.44 -4.54 17.71
CA GLN A 32 5.70 -5.16 17.32
C GLN A 32 5.83 -6.51 18.02
N GLU A 33 5.75 -7.61 17.25
CA GLU A 33 5.82 -8.98 17.76
C GLU A 33 7.24 -9.56 17.55
N GLY A 34 8.10 -9.41 18.55
CA GLY A 34 9.34 -10.16 18.66
C GLY A 34 10.31 -10.01 17.48
N ALA A 35 10.86 -11.14 17.00
CA ALA A 35 11.98 -11.17 16.04
C ALA A 35 11.57 -11.05 14.56
N ALA A 36 10.28 -11.16 14.23
CA ALA A 36 9.79 -11.08 12.85
C ALA A 36 9.06 -9.76 12.63
N ASP A 37 9.66 -8.87 11.83
CA ASP A 37 9.00 -7.63 11.43
C ASP A 37 7.81 -7.97 10.50
N VAL A 38 6.61 -7.54 10.92
CA VAL A 38 5.34 -7.72 10.21
C VAL A 38 4.86 -6.43 9.54
N GLY A 39 5.73 -5.41 9.52
CA GLY A 39 5.54 -4.14 8.84
C GLY A 39 4.83 -3.06 9.66
N ASP A 40 5.00 -1.81 9.23
CA ASP A 40 4.56 -0.63 9.97
C ASP A 40 3.03 -0.46 10.05
N VAL A 41 2.33 -0.77 8.95
CA VAL A 41 0.87 -0.58 8.82
C VAL A 41 0.25 -1.74 8.05
N HIS A 42 -0.82 -2.30 8.60
CA HIS A 42 -1.67 -3.31 7.96
C HIS A 42 -2.89 -2.62 7.35
N ALA A 43 -3.05 -2.74 6.03
CA ALA A 43 -4.21 -2.28 5.29
C ALA A 43 -4.69 -3.42 4.38
N VAL A 44 -5.36 -4.42 4.97
CA VAL A 44 -5.72 -5.69 4.32
C VAL A 44 -6.26 -5.45 2.90
N PRO A 45 -5.71 -6.09 1.85
CA PRO A 45 -4.72 -7.19 1.88
C PRO A 45 -3.25 -6.75 1.74
N PHE A 46 -2.90 -5.52 2.10
CA PHE A 46 -1.55 -4.96 1.99
C PHE A 46 -0.85 -4.78 3.34
N VAL A 47 0.45 -5.02 3.38
CA VAL A 47 1.38 -4.48 4.37
C VAL A 47 2.10 -3.27 3.78
N LEU A 48 2.18 -2.20 4.56
CA LEU A 48 2.72 -0.91 4.16
C LEU A 48 3.97 -0.62 5.00
N GLU A 49 5.12 -0.65 4.35
CA GLU A 49 6.39 -0.28 4.95
C GLU A 49 6.59 1.24 4.86
N CYS A 50 6.63 1.96 5.98
CA CYS A 50 6.41 3.41 6.03
C CYS A 50 7.70 4.19 6.34
N LYS A 51 8.24 4.90 5.34
CA LYS A 51 9.45 5.73 5.51
C LYS A 51 9.17 7.24 5.43
N ASN A 52 9.89 8.00 6.26
CA ASN A 52 9.94 9.46 6.20
C ASN A 52 11.40 9.90 6.02
N VAL A 53 11.86 9.97 4.78
CA VAL A 53 13.26 10.22 4.44
C VAL A 53 13.38 11.24 3.31
N LYS A 54 14.45 12.04 3.31
CA LYS A 54 14.72 13.02 2.24
C LYS A 54 15.24 12.37 0.95
N ARG A 55 15.97 11.26 1.06
CA ARG A 55 16.58 10.52 -0.06
C ARG A 55 16.15 9.06 0.03
N PRO A 56 15.07 8.65 -0.65
CA PRO A 56 14.53 7.32 -0.49
C PRO A 56 15.32 6.26 -1.27
N SER A 57 15.65 5.15 -0.61
CA SER A 57 16.12 3.92 -1.27
C SER A 57 14.91 3.03 -1.61
N VAL A 58 14.10 3.48 -2.58
CA VAL A 58 12.80 2.85 -2.88
C VAL A 58 12.90 1.34 -3.15
N PRO A 59 13.85 0.81 -3.95
CA PRO A 59 13.96 -0.62 -4.17
C PRO A 59 14.19 -1.43 -2.88
N THR A 60 14.97 -0.87 -1.94
CA THR A 60 15.20 -1.50 -0.62
C THR A 60 13.91 -1.54 0.19
N PHE A 61 13.19 -0.42 0.27
CA PHE A 61 11.95 -0.34 1.05
C PHE A 61 10.86 -1.25 0.48
N VAL A 62 10.74 -1.33 -0.85
CA VAL A 62 9.79 -2.24 -1.51
C VAL A 62 10.11 -3.69 -1.14
N ARG A 63 11.38 -4.10 -1.23
CA ARG A 63 11.80 -5.46 -0.87
C ARG A 63 11.49 -5.77 0.59
N GLN A 64 11.75 -4.83 1.49
CA GLN A 64 11.46 -4.98 2.91
C GLN A 64 9.95 -5.17 3.14
N GLY A 65 9.12 -4.30 2.57
CA GLY A 65 7.65 -4.44 2.67
C GLY A 65 7.12 -5.75 2.09
N GLU A 66 7.71 -6.26 1.00
CA GLU A 66 7.36 -7.57 0.43
C GLU A 66 7.71 -8.74 1.38
N ILE A 67 8.83 -8.66 2.09
CA ILE A 67 9.23 -9.65 3.11
C ILE A 67 8.29 -9.59 4.32
N GLU A 68 8.00 -8.39 4.82
CA GLU A 68 7.10 -8.18 5.95
C GLU A 68 5.67 -8.63 5.65
N ALA A 69 5.21 -8.45 4.41
CA ALA A 69 3.93 -8.99 3.97
C ALA A 69 3.87 -10.52 4.11
N VAL A 70 4.96 -11.23 3.78
CA VAL A 70 5.04 -12.68 3.95
C VAL A 70 4.98 -13.05 5.44
N HIS A 71 5.74 -12.36 6.30
CA HIS A 71 5.69 -12.58 7.75
C HIS A 71 4.29 -12.33 8.33
N ALA A 72 3.61 -11.28 7.86
CA ALA A 72 2.24 -10.95 8.27
C ALA A 72 1.16 -11.85 7.66
N GLY A 73 1.52 -12.79 6.77
CA GLY A 73 0.57 -13.65 6.06
C GLY A 73 -0.27 -12.93 5.00
N PHE A 74 0.16 -11.75 4.56
CA PHE A 74 -0.56 -10.93 3.59
C PHE A 74 0.00 -11.13 2.18
N PRO A 75 -0.85 -11.06 1.14
CA PRO A 75 -0.41 -11.32 -0.22
C PRO A 75 0.46 -10.21 -0.82
N PHE A 76 0.37 -8.98 -0.32
CA PHE A 76 0.99 -7.81 -0.94
C PHE A 76 1.74 -6.96 0.07
N GLY A 77 2.98 -6.62 -0.27
CA GLY A 77 3.80 -5.65 0.46
C GLY A 77 4.11 -4.45 -0.43
N VAL A 78 4.00 -3.24 0.11
CA VAL A 78 4.31 -1.99 -0.58
C VAL A 78 5.09 -1.06 0.34
N ALA A 79 5.87 -0.16 -0.25
CA ALA A 79 6.54 0.89 0.51
C ALA A 79 5.78 2.20 0.38
N VAL A 80 5.69 2.98 1.45
CA VAL A 80 5.14 4.33 1.43
C VAL A 80 6.16 5.33 1.92
N VAL A 81 6.47 6.31 1.09
CA VAL A 81 7.38 7.41 1.42
C VAL A 81 6.57 8.68 1.62
N LYS A 82 6.59 9.21 2.84
CA LYS A 82 6.01 10.53 3.12
C LYS A 82 6.91 11.61 2.51
N ILE A 83 6.30 12.54 1.78
CA ILE A 83 6.98 13.74 1.30
C ILE A 83 6.96 14.81 2.41
N PRO A 84 8.13 15.25 2.94
CA PRO A 84 8.18 16.27 3.99
C PRO A 84 7.45 17.56 3.57
N ARG A 85 6.72 18.16 4.52
CA ARG A 85 5.95 19.41 4.32
C ARG A 85 4.82 19.33 3.28
N LYS A 86 4.48 18.15 2.77
CA LYS A 86 3.31 17.95 1.92
C LYS A 86 2.18 17.27 2.70
N ASN A 87 0.96 17.44 2.19
CA ASN A 87 -0.21 16.75 2.71
C ASN A 87 0.01 15.23 2.64
N VAL A 88 -0.45 14.49 3.66
CA VAL A 88 -0.30 13.02 3.74
C VAL A 88 -0.88 12.29 2.53
N ARG A 89 -1.91 12.84 1.87
CA ARG A 89 -2.51 12.31 0.64
C ARG A 89 -1.52 12.21 -0.52
N ARG A 90 -0.49 13.06 -0.51
CA ARG A 90 0.58 13.10 -1.51
C ARG A 90 1.76 12.20 -1.16
N GLY A 91 1.67 11.36 -0.13
CA GLY A 91 2.67 10.32 0.12
C GLY A 91 2.77 9.38 -1.10
N SER A 92 3.98 9.02 -1.49
CA SER A 92 4.21 8.12 -2.62
C SER A 92 4.11 6.68 -2.16
N VAL A 93 3.32 5.87 -2.85
CA VAL A 93 3.19 4.43 -2.61
C VAL A 93 3.89 3.69 -3.76
N HIS A 94 4.83 2.82 -3.43
CA HIS A 94 5.69 2.13 -4.36
C HIS A 94 5.46 0.62 -4.31
N PHE A 95 5.31 0.05 -5.50
CA PHE A 95 5.06 -1.37 -5.73
C PHE A 95 6.22 -1.96 -6.50
N GLY A 96 6.71 -3.13 -6.10
CA GLY A 96 7.53 -3.96 -6.99
C GLY A 96 6.72 -4.36 -8.23
N VAL A 97 7.38 -4.51 -9.38
CA VAL A 97 6.70 -4.87 -10.65
C VAL A 97 5.88 -6.17 -10.51
N ARG A 98 6.39 -7.14 -9.74
CA ARG A 98 5.68 -8.40 -9.46
C ARG A 98 4.42 -8.16 -8.64
N THR A 99 4.51 -7.39 -7.55
CA THR A 99 3.35 -7.04 -6.71
C THR A 99 2.31 -6.25 -7.50
N TRP A 100 2.74 -5.24 -8.26
CA TRP A 100 1.86 -4.47 -9.15
C TRP A 100 1.12 -5.37 -10.15
N THR A 101 1.84 -6.32 -10.77
CA THR A 101 1.24 -7.28 -11.72
C THR A 101 0.24 -8.21 -11.04
N ARG A 102 0.51 -8.67 -9.81
CA ARG A 102 -0.41 -9.53 -9.07
C ARG A 102 -1.69 -8.77 -8.69
N VAL A 103 -1.56 -7.52 -8.24
CA VAL A 103 -2.71 -6.69 -7.86
C VAL A 103 -3.61 -6.40 -9.06
N ARG A 104 -3.05 -5.96 -10.20
CA ARG A 104 -3.87 -5.73 -11.41
C ARG A 104 -4.60 -7.00 -11.86
N ARG A 105 -3.94 -8.16 -11.75
CA ARG A 105 -4.53 -9.45 -12.14
C ARG A 105 -5.64 -9.88 -11.19
N SER A 106 -5.55 -9.55 -9.90
CA SER A 106 -6.66 -9.79 -8.95
C SER A 106 -7.89 -8.91 -9.21
N LEU A 107 -7.73 -7.85 -10.00
CA LEU A 107 -8.82 -7.00 -10.49
C LEU A 107 -9.17 -7.28 -11.95
N GLU A 108 -8.55 -8.29 -12.57
CA GLU A 108 -8.74 -8.64 -13.99
C GLU A 108 -8.45 -7.49 -14.98
N MET A 109 -7.65 -6.51 -14.57
CA MET A 109 -7.37 -5.32 -15.39
C MET A 109 -6.15 -5.50 -16.30
N GLY A 110 -6.26 -4.89 -17.48
CA GLY A 110 -5.13 -4.71 -18.38
C GLY A 110 -4.06 -3.78 -17.80
N THR A 111 -2.82 -3.88 -18.30
CA THR A 111 -1.67 -3.09 -17.81
C THR A 111 -1.95 -1.58 -17.88
N ARG A 112 -2.42 -1.10 -19.04
CA ARG A 112 -2.65 0.34 -19.29
C ARG A 112 -3.84 0.85 -18.48
N GLU A 113 -4.96 0.14 -18.53
CA GLU A 113 -6.16 0.45 -17.74
C GLU A 113 -5.85 0.61 -16.25
N PHE A 114 -5.13 -0.36 -15.67
CA PHE A 114 -4.75 -0.32 -14.26
C PHE A 114 -3.81 0.85 -13.96
N ALA A 115 -2.85 1.13 -14.85
CA ALA A 115 -1.93 2.25 -14.67
C ALA A 115 -2.67 3.60 -14.71
N ASP A 116 -3.57 3.79 -15.67
CA ASP A 116 -4.32 5.04 -15.86
C ASP A 116 -5.33 5.25 -14.71
N ARG A 117 -6.09 4.21 -14.33
CA ARG A 117 -7.10 4.28 -13.26
C ARG A 117 -6.51 4.66 -11.90
N TYR A 118 -5.32 4.12 -11.60
CA TYR A 118 -4.66 4.32 -10.30
C TYR A 118 -3.39 5.17 -10.40
N LEU A 119 -3.22 5.93 -11.48
CA LEU A 119 -2.17 6.94 -11.67
C LEU A 119 -0.76 6.40 -11.43
N PHE A 120 -0.47 5.19 -11.89
CA PHE A 120 0.85 4.59 -11.73
C PHE A 120 1.85 5.14 -12.74
N LEU A 121 3.02 5.53 -12.24
CA LEU A 121 4.18 5.88 -13.05
C LEU A 121 5.30 4.83 -12.86
N PRO A 122 5.89 4.30 -13.94
CA PRO A 122 7.02 3.40 -13.85
C PRO A 122 8.30 4.14 -13.46
N SER A 123 9.16 3.48 -12.69
CA SER A 123 10.52 3.91 -12.41
C SER A 123 11.49 2.79 -12.78
N LEU A 124 12.18 2.99 -13.90
CA LEU A 124 13.14 2.02 -14.45
C LEU A 124 14.53 2.38 -13.96
N ARG A 125 15.20 1.46 -13.25
CA ARG A 125 16.50 1.70 -12.60
C ARG A 125 17.54 0.70 -13.13
N GLY A 126 18.07 1.00 -14.31
CA GLY A 126 19.02 0.13 -15.02
C GLY A 126 18.33 -1.11 -15.61
N LEU A 127 19.13 -2.12 -15.96
CA LEU A 127 18.64 -3.36 -16.59
C LEU A 127 18.13 -4.41 -15.58
N ASP A 128 18.47 -4.25 -14.30
CA ASP A 128 17.97 -5.11 -13.21
C ASP A 128 16.50 -4.78 -12.93
N THR A 129 15.60 -5.61 -13.48
CA THR A 129 14.15 -5.47 -13.31
C THR A 129 13.71 -5.65 -11.85
N GLY A 130 14.52 -6.26 -11.00
CA GLY A 130 14.29 -6.34 -9.55
C GLY A 130 14.42 -4.99 -8.85
N ARG A 131 14.95 -3.96 -9.53
CA ARG A 131 15.01 -2.57 -9.04
C ARG A 131 13.94 -1.67 -9.65
N TRP A 132 13.13 -2.20 -10.55
CA TRP A 132 12.03 -1.46 -11.14
C TRP A 132 10.85 -1.45 -10.18
N TYR A 133 10.12 -0.33 -10.15
CA TYR A 133 8.94 -0.20 -9.32
C TYR A 133 7.92 0.72 -9.98
N MET A 134 6.67 0.57 -9.56
CA MET A 134 5.54 1.39 -9.97
C MET A 134 5.15 2.30 -8.81
N THR A 135 4.96 3.58 -9.07
CA THR A 135 4.63 4.57 -8.04
C THR A 135 3.25 5.16 -8.29
N THR A 136 2.44 5.26 -7.24
CA THR A 136 1.20 6.04 -7.20
C THR A 136 1.22 6.94 -5.98
N ASP A 137 0.19 7.76 -5.78
CA ASP A 137 -0.02 8.51 -4.53
C ASP A 137 -0.97 7.81 -3.57
N LEU A 138 -0.95 8.22 -2.30
CA LEU A 138 -1.74 7.59 -1.24
C LEU A 138 -3.25 7.73 -1.47
N GLU A 139 -3.69 8.74 -2.22
CA GLU A 139 -5.09 8.94 -2.57
C GLU A 139 -5.57 7.92 -3.62
N ALA A 140 -4.82 7.76 -4.70
CA ALA A 140 -5.07 6.73 -5.69
C ALA A 140 -4.93 5.32 -5.09
N PHE A 141 -3.98 5.12 -4.18
CA PHE A 141 -3.86 3.87 -3.43
C PHE A 141 -5.10 3.58 -2.56
N ALA A 142 -5.71 4.58 -1.92
CA ALA A 142 -6.93 4.37 -1.14
C ALA A 142 -8.09 3.87 -2.02
N ARG A 143 -8.23 4.43 -3.24
CA ARG A 143 -9.20 3.95 -4.23
C ARG A 143 -8.91 2.51 -4.66
N LEU A 144 -7.64 2.20 -4.97
CA LEU A 144 -7.21 0.84 -5.29
C LEU A 144 -7.52 -0.15 -4.17
N LEU A 145 -7.20 0.21 -2.93
CA LEU A 145 -7.44 -0.62 -1.76
C LEU A 145 -8.94 -0.94 -1.60
N LYS A 146 -9.81 0.06 -1.81
CA LYS A 146 -11.25 -0.14 -1.82
C LYS A 146 -11.66 -1.15 -2.89
N ASP A 147 -11.25 -0.92 -4.15
CA ASP A 147 -11.61 -1.79 -5.28
C ASP A 147 -11.12 -3.24 -5.08
N VAL A 148 -9.92 -3.43 -4.52
CA VAL A 148 -9.37 -4.76 -4.19
C VAL A 148 -10.19 -5.45 -3.11
N ARG A 149 -10.67 -4.72 -2.09
CA ARG A 149 -11.54 -5.27 -1.05
C ARG A 149 -12.90 -5.65 -1.62
N ASP A 150 -13.52 -4.75 -2.38
CA ASP A 150 -14.83 -4.99 -2.98
C ASP A 150 -14.82 -6.22 -3.89
N ARG A 151 -13.77 -6.42 -4.69
CA ARG A 151 -13.65 -7.59 -5.59
C ARG A 151 -13.50 -8.91 -4.85
N ARG A 152 -12.83 -8.92 -3.68
CA ARG A 152 -12.68 -10.13 -2.85
C ARG A 152 -13.97 -10.56 -2.16
N HIS A 153 -14.92 -9.64 -2.01
CA HIS A 153 -16.24 -9.88 -1.42
C HIS A 153 -17.35 -9.96 -2.48
N ALA A 154 -17.01 -9.93 -3.77
CA ALA A 154 -17.96 -10.20 -4.84
C ALA A 154 -18.28 -11.71 -4.89
N PRO A 155 -19.58 -12.09 -5.00
CA PRO A 155 -20.00 -13.49 -5.03
C PRO A 155 -19.49 -14.25 -6.25
#